data_AF-R1CWD5-F1
#
_entry.id   AF-R1CWD5-F1
#
_cell.length_a   1.000
_cell.length_b   1.000
_cell.length_c   1.000
_cell.angle_alpha   90.00
_cell.angle_beta   90.00
_cell.angle_gamma   90.00
#
_symmetry.space_group_name_H-M   'P 1'
#
loop_
_entity.id
_entity.type
_entity.pdbx_description
1 polymer ?
#
loop_
_entity_poly.entity_id
_entity_poly.type
_entity_poly.pdbx_seq_one_letter_code
_entity_poly.pdbx_strand_id
1 'polypeptide(L)'
;MNSINHEEQNTTFVCNECGNEVCSECAVNNDGVVLCKECAEKKGLPIIKNVINNESKVDSPVNNFKVKRKISTFWTTVFSFIPGAGHMYLGLMQRGLQIMFAFFGVIALSNIFTTADFLNPFAVIIWFYSVFDCYHLRKKVQHGENIQDEMIVDMNLKEVNPVYWGGGLIVLGSLILLNELFYQLPYMFHIHDGFVYHAFKFLKAAIFPVALIVFGIVLLRKSRRNTSV
;
A
#
# COMPACT_ATOMS: atom_id res chain seq x y z
N MET A 1 -50.92 -34.66 9.65
CA MET A 1 -50.08 -35.77 10.16
C MET A 1 -48.76 -35.15 10.58
N ASN A 2 -48.41 -35.36 11.84
CA ASN A 2 -47.62 -34.45 12.67
C ASN A 2 -46.11 -34.48 12.37
N SER A 3 -45.51 -33.28 12.38
CA SER A 3 -44.08 -33.08 12.59
C SER A 3 -43.69 -33.63 13.97
N ILE A 4 -42.67 -34.48 14.03
CA ILE A 4 -42.26 -35.20 15.24
C ILE A 4 -41.52 -34.29 16.24
N ASN A 5 -41.14 -33.06 15.87
CA ASN A 5 -40.47 -32.15 16.79
C ASN A 5 -40.89 -30.70 16.53
N HIS A 6 -41.78 -30.17 17.37
CA HIS A 6 -42.34 -28.82 17.38
C HIS A 6 -43.70 -28.69 16.68
N GLU A 7 -44.72 -28.83 17.51
CA GLU A 7 -46.09 -28.35 17.32
C GLU A 7 -46.04 -26.81 17.45
N GLU A 8 -46.47 -26.08 16.43
CA GLU A 8 -46.60 -24.61 16.37
C GLU A 8 -45.35 -23.74 16.08
N GLN A 9 -44.68 -23.91 14.93
CA GLN A 9 -44.05 -22.78 14.21
C GLN A 9 -44.09 -23.00 12.68
N ASN A 10 -44.47 -21.96 11.93
CA ASN A 10 -44.69 -21.97 10.47
C ASN A 10 -43.58 -22.72 9.69
N THR A 11 -43.96 -23.77 8.97
CA THR A 11 -43.07 -24.50 8.06
C THR A 11 -42.80 -23.65 6.81
N THR A 12 -41.54 -23.29 6.56
CA THR A 12 -41.17 -22.40 5.45
C THR A 12 -40.31 -23.06 4.39
N PHE A 13 -39.76 -24.25 4.64
CA PHE A 13 -38.82 -24.89 3.71
C PHE A 13 -39.03 -26.41 3.59
N VAL A 14 -38.80 -26.95 2.40
CA VAL A 14 -38.82 -28.39 2.11
C VAL A 14 -37.38 -28.89 1.94
N CYS A 15 -37.04 -30.00 2.59
CA CYS A 15 -35.73 -30.61 2.46
C CYS A 15 -35.52 -31.15 1.04
N ASN A 16 -34.43 -30.76 0.39
CA ASN A 16 -34.14 -31.14 -1.00
C ASN A 16 -33.80 -32.63 -1.17
N GLU A 17 -33.47 -33.35 -0.10
CA GLU A 17 -33.04 -34.76 -0.15
C GLU A 17 -34.15 -35.75 0.23
N CYS A 18 -34.94 -35.45 1.26
CA CYS A 18 -35.99 -36.36 1.72
C CYS A 18 -37.41 -35.88 1.44
N GLY A 19 -37.58 -34.64 0.96
CA GLY A 19 -38.89 -34.05 0.68
C GLY A 19 -39.72 -33.72 1.92
N ASN A 20 -39.18 -33.89 3.13
CA ASN A 20 -39.89 -33.54 4.36
C ASN A 20 -39.89 -32.02 4.58
N GLU A 21 -40.98 -31.51 5.15
CA GLU A 21 -41.09 -30.11 5.60
C GLU A 21 -40.17 -29.87 6.82
N VAL A 22 -39.48 -28.73 6.84
CA VAL A 22 -38.50 -28.37 7.87
C VAL A 22 -38.80 -26.97 8.42
N CYS A 23 -38.77 -26.83 9.75
CA CYS A 23 -38.85 -25.55 10.45
C CYS A 23 -37.67 -24.63 10.08
N SER A 24 -37.89 -23.31 10.08
CA SER A 24 -36.85 -22.30 9.88
C SER A 24 -35.68 -22.45 10.87
N GLU A 25 -35.95 -22.87 12.11
CA GLU A 25 -34.94 -23.12 13.14
C GLU A 25 -34.17 -24.44 12.95
N CYS A 26 -34.73 -25.37 12.18
CA CYS A 26 -34.24 -26.74 12.01
C CYS A 26 -33.59 -26.97 10.64
N ALA A 27 -33.75 -26.01 9.73
CA ALA A 27 -33.20 -26.03 8.39
C ALA A 27 -31.69 -25.81 8.45
N VAL A 28 -30.93 -26.76 7.90
CA VAL A 28 -29.48 -26.64 7.71
C VAL A 28 -29.26 -26.21 6.25
N ASN A 29 -28.58 -25.08 6.04
CA ASN A 29 -28.24 -24.61 4.70
C ASN A 29 -26.79 -24.97 4.41
N ASN A 30 -26.58 -25.75 3.34
CA ASN A 30 -25.25 -26.03 2.81
C ASN A 30 -25.17 -25.54 1.37
N ASP A 31 -24.38 -24.49 1.12
CA ASP A 31 -24.17 -23.87 -0.20
C ASP A 31 -25.49 -23.55 -0.96
N GLY A 32 -26.54 -23.16 -0.24
CA GLY A 32 -27.85 -22.80 -0.81
C GLY A 32 -28.87 -23.94 -0.86
N VAL A 33 -28.50 -25.17 -0.45
CA VAL A 33 -29.41 -26.31 -0.37
C VAL A 33 -29.94 -26.47 1.05
N VAL A 34 -31.28 -26.44 1.20
CA VAL A 34 -31.94 -26.66 2.49
C VAL A 34 -32.07 -28.15 2.78
N LEU A 35 -31.50 -28.58 3.90
CA LEU A 35 -31.49 -29.97 4.37
C LEU A 35 -32.10 -30.06 5.77
N CYS A 36 -32.76 -31.19 6.06
CA CYS A 36 -33.14 -31.52 7.43
C CYS A 36 -31.92 -32.04 8.22
N LYS A 37 -32.01 -31.99 9.55
CA LYS A 37 -30.95 -32.42 10.46
C LYS A 37 -30.45 -33.86 10.17
N GLU A 38 -31.36 -34.79 9.93
CA GLU A 38 -31.01 -36.20 9.64
C GLU A 38 -30.26 -36.36 8.30
N CYS A 39 -30.66 -35.62 7.27
CA CYS A 39 -29.98 -35.65 5.97
C CYS A 39 -28.60 -34.99 6.05
N ALA A 40 -28.45 -33.95 6.86
CA ALA A 40 -27.15 -33.32 7.12
C ALA A 40 -26.19 -34.27 7.86
N GLU A 41 -26.68 -35.00 8.87
CA GLU A 41 -25.90 -35.99 9.62
C GLU A 41 -25.43 -37.14 8.72
N LYS A 42 -26.30 -37.66 7.85
CA LYS A 42 -25.92 -38.72 6.88
C LYS A 42 -24.84 -38.28 5.88
N LYS A 43 -24.77 -36.99 5.56
CA LYS A 43 -23.74 -36.41 4.67
C LYS A 43 -22.46 -35.99 5.40
N GLY A 44 -22.39 -36.14 6.73
CA GLY A 44 -21.23 -35.75 7.54
C GLY A 44 -21.03 -34.23 7.61
N LEU A 45 -22.09 -33.44 7.42
CA LEU A 45 -22.02 -31.98 7.50
C LEU A 45 -22.07 -31.54 8.97
N PRO A 46 -21.22 -30.59 9.40
CA PRO A 46 -21.27 -30.07 10.76
C PRO A 46 -22.59 -29.32 10.97
N ILE A 47 -23.43 -29.77 11.91
CA ILE A 47 -24.66 -29.07 12.30
C ILE A 47 -24.25 -27.85 13.14
N ILE A 48 -23.95 -26.75 12.47
CA ILE A 48 -23.87 -25.45 13.11
C ILE A 48 -25.34 -25.01 13.27
N LYS A 49 -25.84 -24.92 14.52
CA LYS A 49 -27.15 -24.31 14.79
C LYS A 49 -27.17 -22.93 14.13
N ASN A 50 -28.01 -22.76 13.11
CA ASN A 50 -28.05 -21.53 12.33
C ASN A 50 -28.49 -20.36 13.20
N VAL A 51 -27.53 -19.46 13.48
CA VAL A 51 -27.80 -18.11 13.95
C VAL A 51 -28.38 -17.34 12.76
N ILE A 52 -29.71 -17.31 12.67
CA ILE A 52 -30.42 -16.27 11.95
C ILE A 52 -30.93 -15.31 13.02
N ASN A 53 -30.22 -14.19 13.22
CA ASN A 53 -30.76 -12.84 13.44
C ASN A 53 -29.69 -11.88 14.00
N ASN A 54 -29.47 -10.81 13.23
CA ASN A 54 -29.14 -9.43 13.60
C ASN A 54 -28.00 -9.09 14.59
N GLU A 55 -27.10 -8.26 14.08
CA GLU A 55 -26.35 -7.18 14.75
C GLU A 55 -26.23 -7.29 16.28
N SER A 56 -25.16 -7.93 16.76
CA SER A 56 -24.53 -7.59 18.03
C SER A 56 -23.13 -8.23 18.09
N LYS A 57 -22.12 -7.37 17.96
CA LYS A 57 -20.85 -7.41 18.68
C LYS A 57 -20.41 -8.81 19.16
N VAL A 58 -19.79 -9.58 18.27
CA VAL A 58 -19.09 -10.82 18.62
C VAL A 58 -17.71 -10.45 19.14
N ASP A 59 -17.62 -10.19 20.45
CA ASP A 59 -16.37 -10.30 21.19
C ASP A 59 -16.16 -11.80 21.47
N SER A 60 -15.51 -12.50 20.55
CA SER A 60 -14.99 -13.85 20.75
C SER A 60 -13.73 -14.04 19.94
N PRO A 61 -12.74 -14.82 20.45
CA PRO A 61 -11.43 -14.92 19.85
C PRO A 61 -11.60 -15.66 18.53
N VAL A 62 -11.64 -14.90 17.43
CA VAL A 62 -11.63 -15.46 16.09
C VAL A 62 -10.33 -16.22 15.98
N ASN A 63 -10.46 -17.54 16.03
CA ASN A 63 -9.41 -18.49 15.76
C ASN A 63 -8.62 -17.97 14.55
N ASN A 64 -7.35 -17.63 14.78
CA ASN A 64 -6.40 -17.18 13.78
C ASN A 64 -6.16 -18.34 12.80
N PHE A 65 -7.15 -18.64 11.96
CA PHE A 65 -6.96 -19.54 10.83
C PHE A 65 -6.06 -18.79 9.85
N LYS A 66 -4.76 -18.94 10.09
CA LYS A 66 -3.71 -18.39 9.26
C LYS A 66 -3.72 -19.19 7.98
N VAL A 67 -4.56 -18.79 7.03
CA VAL A 67 -4.55 -19.31 5.66
C VAL A 67 -3.14 -19.06 5.16
N LYS A 68 -2.31 -20.11 5.13
CA LYS A 68 -0.93 -20.03 4.66
C LYS A 68 -1.00 -19.91 3.13
N ARG A 69 -1.23 -18.70 2.62
CA ARG A 69 -1.22 -18.42 1.18
C ARG A 69 0.16 -18.83 0.66
N LYS A 70 0.19 -19.78 -0.28
CA LYS A 70 1.42 -20.23 -0.94
C LYS A 70 1.84 -19.16 -1.93
N ILE A 71 2.55 -18.15 -1.45
CA ILE A 71 3.07 -17.06 -2.29
C ILE A 71 4.22 -17.60 -3.12
N SER A 72 4.08 -17.48 -4.44
CA SER A 72 5.11 -17.95 -5.36
C SER A 72 6.28 -16.98 -5.41
N THR A 73 7.48 -17.51 -5.20
CA THR A 73 8.74 -16.75 -5.25
C THR A 73 8.91 -16.02 -6.57
N PHE A 74 8.62 -16.72 -7.67
CA PHE A 74 8.86 -16.21 -9.02
C PHE A 74 8.02 -14.96 -9.31
N TRP A 75 6.70 -15.02 -9.08
CA TRP A 75 5.81 -13.90 -9.37
C TRP A 75 6.07 -12.70 -8.44
N THR A 76 6.42 -12.92 -7.18
CA THR A 76 6.83 -11.81 -6.31
C THR A 76 8.09 -11.12 -6.82
N THR A 77 9.08 -11.87 -7.30
CA THR A 77 10.29 -11.28 -7.87
C THR A 77 9.97 -10.50 -9.16
N VAL A 78 9.18 -11.07 -10.08
CA VAL A 78 8.78 -10.39 -11.32
C VAL A 78 8.02 -9.09 -11.01
N PHE A 79 7.04 -9.13 -10.11
CA PHE A 79 6.29 -7.93 -9.73
C PHE A 79 7.08 -6.95 -8.88
N SER A 80 8.15 -7.37 -8.18
CA SER A 80 9.00 -6.45 -7.42
C SER A 80 9.77 -5.47 -8.31
N PHE A 81 9.99 -5.81 -9.59
CA PHE A 81 10.60 -4.88 -10.55
C PHE A 81 9.69 -3.70 -10.89
N ILE A 82 8.38 -3.87 -10.74
CA ILE A 82 7.40 -2.79 -10.90
C ILE A 82 7.19 -2.17 -9.51
N PRO A 83 7.61 -0.91 -9.28
CA PRO A 83 7.56 -0.30 -7.97
C PRO A 83 6.13 -0.29 -7.42
N GLY A 84 5.94 -0.93 -6.27
CA GLY A 84 4.64 -1.08 -5.59
C GLY A 84 3.82 -2.33 -5.97
N ALA A 85 4.01 -2.92 -7.16
CA ALA A 85 3.21 -4.08 -7.57
C ALA A 85 3.55 -5.36 -6.77
N GLY A 86 4.83 -5.55 -6.42
CA GLY A 86 5.25 -6.65 -5.56
C GLY A 86 4.58 -6.62 -4.17
N HIS A 87 4.40 -5.44 -3.59
CA HIS A 87 3.67 -5.24 -2.33
C HIS A 87 2.19 -5.57 -2.46
N MET A 88 1.54 -5.15 -3.55
CA MET A 88 0.14 -5.49 -3.83
C MET A 88 -0.04 -7.01 -4.01
N TYR A 89 0.94 -7.70 -4.63
CA TYR A 89 0.91 -9.16 -4.75
C TYR A 89 0.99 -9.87 -3.38
N LEU A 90 1.69 -9.29 -2.41
CA LEU A 90 1.73 -9.76 -1.03
C LEU A 90 0.42 -9.46 -0.26
N GLY A 91 -0.48 -8.65 -0.83
CA GLY A 91 -1.72 -8.21 -0.19
C GLY A 91 -1.58 -6.89 0.58
N LEU A 92 -0.47 -6.17 0.41
CA LEU A 92 -0.19 -4.87 1.05
C LEU A 92 -0.54 -3.76 0.07
N MET A 93 -1.84 -3.48 -0.07
CA MET A 93 -2.38 -2.61 -1.10
C MET A 93 -2.03 -1.15 -0.83
N GLN A 94 -2.24 -0.69 0.41
CA GLN A 94 -1.98 0.70 0.79
C GLN A 94 -0.49 1.03 0.64
N ARG A 95 0.37 0.13 1.11
CA ARG A 95 1.82 0.26 0.98
C ARG A 95 2.28 0.29 -0.48
N GLY A 96 1.79 -0.65 -1.29
CA GLY A 96 2.12 -0.71 -2.71
C GLY A 96 1.69 0.54 -3.46
N LEU A 97 0.50 1.06 -3.17
CA LEU A 97 -0.06 2.25 -3.81
C LEU A 97 0.78 3.50 -3.48
N GLN A 98 1.22 3.66 -2.23
CA GLN A 98 2.10 4.78 -1.84
C GLN A 98 3.43 4.76 -2.59
N ILE A 99 4.08 3.60 -2.71
CA ILE A 99 5.34 3.48 -3.45
C ILE A 99 5.12 3.78 -4.93
N MET A 100 4.02 3.27 -5.50
CA MET A 100 3.67 3.50 -6.90
C MET A 100 3.43 4.99 -7.18
N PHE A 101 2.65 5.68 -6.34
CA PHE A 101 2.46 7.13 -6.42
C PHE A 101 3.76 7.90 -6.23
N ALA A 102 4.63 7.49 -5.31
CA ALA A 102 5.91 8.14 -5.11
C ALA A 102 6.80 8.02 -6.36
N PHE A 103 6.93 6.82 -6.92
CA PHE A 103 7.76 6.58 -8.11
C PHE A 103 7.22 7.30 -9.35
N PHE A 104 5.96 7.07 -9.71
CA PHE A 104 5.35 7.71 -10.87
C PHE A 104 5.16 9.22 -10.66
N GLY A 105 4.92 9.66 -9.43
CA GLY A 105 4.83 11.07 -9.08
C GLY A 105 6.15 11.80 -9.30
N VAL A 106 7.28 11.22 -8.90
CA VAL A 106 8.61 11.81 -9.18
C VAL A 106 8.87 11.92 -10.68
N ILE A 107 8.57 10.86 -11.45
CA ILE A 107 8.73 10.89 -12.91
C ILE A 107 7.80 11.92 -13.53
N ALA A 108 6.52 11.93 -13.15
CA ALA A 108 5.53 12.88 -13.66
C ALA A 108 5.95 14.33 -13.37
N LEU A 109 6.37 14.63 -12.14
CA LEU A 109 6.87 15.96 -11.78
C LEU A 109 8.11 16.34 -12.58
N SER A 110 9.05 15.41 -12.78
CA SER A 110 10.23 15.65 -13.62
C SER A 110 9.89 15.94 -15.08
N ASN A 111 8.79 15.38 -15.60
CA ASN A 111 8.36 15.59 -16.99
C ASN A 111 7.47 16.83 -17.15
N ILE A 112 6.66 17.17 -16.15
CA ILE A 112 5.82 18.37 -16.15
C ILE A 112 6.67 19.63 -16.08
N PHE A 113 7.72 19.62 -15.26
CA PHE A 113 8.65 20.72 -15.14
C PHE A 113 9.90 20.43 -15.98
N THR A 114 10.05 21.11 -17.12
CA THR A 114 11.18 20.92 -18.07
C THR A 114 12.55 21.01 -17.42
N THR A 115 12.64 21.68 -16.28
CA THR A 115 13.89 21.92 -15.59
C THR A 115 14.15 20.96 -14.42
N ALA A 116 13.18 20.11 -14.06
CA ALA A 116 13.20 19.29 -12.85
C ALA A 116 13.86 17.89 -13.02
N ASP A 117 14.72 17.72 -14.03
CA ASP A 117 15.46 16.46 -14.27
C ASP A 117 16.27 15.96 -13.05
N PHE A 118 16.63 16.87 -12.14
CA PHE A 118 17.29 16.53 -10.88
C PHE A 118 16.44 15.63 -9.96
N LEU A 119 15.14 15.47 -10.23
CA LEU A 119 14.25 14.56 -9.52
C LEU A 119 14.40 13.11 -9.97
N ASN A 120 14.85 12.83 -11.20
CA ASN A 120 14.96 11.48 -11.75
C ASN A 120 15.84 10.51 -10.91
N PRO A 121 16.99 10.92 -10.34
CA PRO A 121 17.76 10.08 -9.43
C PRO A 121 16.94 9.60 -8.21
N PHE A 122 15.98 10.39 -7.72
CA PHE A 122 15.11 9.97 -6.62
C PHE A 122 14.17 8.83 -7.03
N ALA A 123 13.71 8.78 -8.28
CA ALA A 123 12.92 7.66 -8.77
C ALA A 123 13.72 6.35 -8.73
N VAL A 124 15.02 6.39 -9.07
CA VAL A 124 15.92 5.23 -8.97
C VAL A 124 16.08 4.78 -7.52
N ILE A 125 16.25 5.72 -6.58
CA ILE A 125 16.34 5.42 -5.14
C ILE A 125 15.04 4.76 -4.64
N ILE A 126 13.88 5.31 -5.00
CA ILE A 126 12.56 4.76 -4.64
C ILE A 126 12.37 3.36 -5.22
N TRP A 127 12.83 3.13 -6.45
CA TRP A 127 12.77 1.82 -7.09
C TRP A 127 13.59 0.77 -6.34
N PHE A 128 14.87 1.07 -6.02
CA PHE A 128 15.70 0.16 -5.21
C PHE A 128 15.08 -0.11 -3.84
N TYR A 129 14.58 0.94 -3.18
CA TYR A 129 13.85 0.82 -1.93
C TYR A 129 12.66 -0.14 -2.08
N SER A 130 11.83 0.02 -3.12
CA SER A 130 10.67 -0.86 -3.38
C SER A 130 11.06 -2.32 -3.51
N VAL A 131 12.13 -2.62 -4.27
CA VAL A 131 12.61 -3.99 -4.49
C VAL A 131 13.05 -4.62 -3.16
N PHE A 132 13.91 -3.94 -2.40
CA PHE A 132 14.42 -4.46 -1.12
C PHE A 132 13.31 -4.61 -0.09
N ASP A 133 12.40 -3.65 -0.02
CA ASP A 133 11.27 -3.67 0.90
C ASP A 133 10.31 -4.82 0.60
N CYS A 134 9.95 -5.01 -0.68
CA CYS A 134 9.14 -6.15 -1.11
C CYS A 134 9.82 -7.49 -0.77
N TYR A 135 11.14 -7.59 -0.95
CA TYR A 135 11.90 -8.79 -0.63
C TYR A 135 11.90 -9.09 0.88
N HIS A 136 12.07 -8.07 1.72
CA HIS A 136 11.98 -8.21 3.18
C HIS A 136 10.58 -8.64 3.64
N LEU A 137 9.53 -8.01 3.10
CA LEU A 137 8.15 -8.35 3.42
C LEU A 137 7.80 -9.79 2.98
N ARG A 138 8.23 -10.19 1.78
CA ARG A 138 8.06 -11.58 1.32
C ARG A 138 8.67 -12.58 2.30
N LYS A 139 9.89 -12.32 2.79
CA LYS A 139 10.53 -13.19 3.79
C LYS A 139 9.65 -13.32 5.03
N LYS A 140 9.13 -12.22 5.57
CA LYS A 140 8.21 -12.24 6.73
C LYS A 140 6.96 -13.08 6.45
N VAL A 141 6.33 -12.92 5.28
CA VAL A 141 5.15 -13.75 4.92
C VAL A 141 5.52 -15.24 4.81
N GLN A 142 6.70 -15.57 4.27
CA GLN A 142 7.15 -16.97 4.15
C GLN A 142 7.42 -17.64 5.49
N HIS A 143 7.94 -16.89 6.47
CA HIS A 143 8.07 -17.37 7.85
C HIS A 143 6.72 -17.50 8.56
N GLY A 144 5.64 -17.11 7.88
CA GLY A 144 4.30 -17.12 8.45
C GLY A 144 4.18 -16.05 9.52
N GLU A 145 4.75 -14.87 9.34
CA GLU A 145 4.41 -13.68 10.14
C GLU A 145 3.12 -13.06 9.57
N ASN A 146 2.31 -12.44 10.44
CA ASN A 146 1.17 -11.65 9.96
C ASN A 146 1.67 -10.24 9.68
N ILE A 147 1.57 -9.80 8.43
CA ILE A 147 1.95 -8.45 8.01
C ILE A 147 0.67 -7.66 7.83
N GLN A 148 0.53 -6.60 8.62
CA GLN A 148 -0.57 -5.66 8.48
C GLN A 148 -0.29 -4.71 7.31
N ASP A 149 -1.33 -4.35 6.57
CA ASP A 149 -1.24 -3.36 5.48
C ASP A 149 -1.18 -1.97 6.09
N GLU A 150 0.03 -1.58 6.51
CA GLU A 150 0.32 -0.26 7.04
C GLU A 150 0.91 0.64 5.96
N MET A 151 0.49 1.89 5.97
CA MET A 151 1.08 2.94 5.17
C MET A 151 2.53 3.21 5.61
N ILE A 152 3.43 3.44 4.67
CA ILE A 152 4.83 3.82 4.97
C ILE A 152 4.88 5.22 5.56
N VAL A 153 4.03 6.09 5.02
CA VAL A 153 3.79 7.42 5.54
C VAL A 153 2.35 7.46 6.01
N ASP A 154 2.17 7.49 7.32
CA ASP A 154 0.86 7.74 7.90
C ASP A 154 0.38 9.13 7.46
N MET A 155 -0.65 9.17 6.62
CA MET A 155 -1.31 10.41 6.21
C MET A 155 -2.15 11.02 7.36
N ASN A 156 -2.04 10.47 8.57
CA ASN A 156 -2.60 11.05 9.78
C ASN A 156 -1.81 12.30 10.15
N LEU A 157 -2.23 13.44 9.58
CA LEU A 157 -1.68 14.79 9.78
C LEU A 157 -1.58 15.24 11.25
N LYS A 158 -2.17 14.49 12.18
CA LYS A 158 -2.24 14.79 13.61
C LYS A 158 -1.00 14.37 14.39
N GLU A 159 -0.24 13.40 13.90
CA GLU A 159 0.97 12.89 14.58
C GLU A 159 2.27 13.29 13.87
N VAL A 160 2.20 13.67 12.59
CA VAL A 160 3.34 14.22 11.86
C VAL A 160 3.54 15.68 12.21
N ASN A 161 4.77 16.06 12.55
CA ASN A 161 5.11 17.45 12.79
C ASN A 161 4.98 18.25 11.47
N PRO A 162 3.95 19.12 11.35
CA PRO A 162 3.60 19.77 10.09
C PRO A 162 4.69 20.74 9.59
N VAL A 163 5.58 21.18 10.49
CA VAL A 163 6.68 22.08 10.16
C VAL A 163 7.68 21.41 9.21
N TYR A 164 7.95 20.11 9.38
CA TYR A 164 8.91 19.41 8.50
C TYR A 164 8.33 19.13 7.12
N TRP A 165 7.08 18.65 7.05
CA TRP A 165 6.41 18.39 5.76
C TRP A 165 6.13 19.68 4.99
N GLY A 166 5.63 20.72 5.68
CA GLY A 166 5.43 22.04 5.10
C GLY A 166 6.74 22.69 4.66
N GLY A 167 7.78 22.61 5.50
CA GLY A 167 9.12 23.10 5.16
C GLY A 167 9.71 22.39 3.94
N GLY A 168 9.55 21.07 3.85
CA GLY A 168 9.98 20.28 2.69
C GLY A 168 9.28 20.70 1.40
N LEU A 169 7.96 20.90 1.44
CA LEU A 169 7.18 21.38 0.28
C LEU A 169 7.57 22.80 -0.14
N ILE A 170 7.79 23.71 0.81
CA ILE A 170 8.24 25.08 0.52
C ILE A 170 9.63 25.04 -0.14
N VAL A 171 10.57 24.29 0.43
CA VAL A 171 11.92 24.17 -0.13
C VAL A 171 11.88 23.55 -1.53
N LEU A 172 11.11 22.49 -1.73
CA LEU A 172 10.96 21.83 -3.03
C LEU A 172 10.31 22.77 -4.06
N GLY A 173 9.24 23.46 -3.68
CA GLY A 173 8.56 24.43 -4.53
C GLY A 173 9.45 25.63 -4.89
N SER A 174 10.18 26.19 -3.92
CA SER A 174 11.14 27.27 -4.17
C SER A 174 12.28 26.82 -5.08
N LEU A 175 12.81 25.60 -4.92
CA LEU A 175 13.84 25.06 -5.81
C LEU A 175 13.33 24.94 -7.25
N ILE A 176 12.12 24.43 -7.45
CA ILE A 176 11.50 24.30 -8.78
C ILE A 176 11.29 25.69 -9.39
N LEU A 177 10.69 26.63 -8.65
CA LEU A 177 10.44 28.00 -9.13
C LEU A 177 11.73 28.74 -9.50
N LEU A 178 12.74 28.67 -8.64
CA LEU A 178 14.04 29.32 -8.88
C LEU A 178 14.68 28.75 -10.16
N ASN A 179 14.61 27.44 -10.33
CA ASN A 179 15.19 26.73 -11.46
C ASN A 179 14.49 27.04 -12.80
N GLU A 180 13.17 27.24 -12.77
CA GLU A 180 12.38 27.67 -13.93
C GLU A 180 12.69 29.12 -14.31
N LEU A 181 12.79 30.00 -13.30
CA LEU A 181 13.19 31.40 -13.49
C LEU A 181 14.57 31.49 -14.17
N PHE A 182 15.55 30.71 -13.71
CA PHE A 182 16.88 30.66 -14.32
C PHE A 182 16.88 30.14 -15.75
N TYR A 183 15.93 29.28 -16.13
CA TYR A 183 15.80 28.78 -17.50
C TYR A 183 15.24 29.85 -18.46
N GLN A 184 14.27 30.64 -18.00
CA GLN A 184 13.65 31.69 -18.81
C GLN A 184 14.47 32.99 -18.90
N LEU A 185 15.33 33.29 -17.92
CA LEU A 185 16.19 34.48 -17.90
C LEU A 185 16.99 34.72 -19.21
N PRO A 186 17.80 33.77 -19.72
CA PRO A 186 18.58 34.01 -20.94
C PRO A 186 17.71 34.23 -22.18
N TYR A 187 16.51 33.64 -22.22
CA TYR A 187 15.55 33.83 -23.32
C TYR A 187 14.92 35.23 -23.28
N MET A 188 14.54 35.70 -22.10
CA MET A 188 13.94 37.02 -21.89
C MET A 188 14.89 38.18 -22.20
N PHE A 189 16.18 38.04 -21.87
CA PHE A 189 17.17 39.09 -22.13
C PHE A 189 17.71 39.10 -23.57
N HIS A 190 17.14 38.30 -24.49
CA HIS A 190 17.60 38.17 -25.88
C HIS A 190 19.12 37.99 -26.01
N ILE A 191 19.75 37.32 -25.04
CA ILE A 191 21.19 37.10 -25.07
C ILE A 191 21.46 35.98 -26.07
N HIS A 192 21.69 36.37 -27.33
CA HIS A 192 21.98 35.47 -28.45
C HIS A 192 23.46 35.08 -28.54
N ASP A 193 24.32 35.60 -27.65
CA ASP A 193 25.70 35.16 -27.57
C ASP A 193 25.74 33.72 -27.04
N GLY A 194 26.08 32.79 -27.92
CA GLY A 194 26.18 31.36 -27.58
C GLY A 194 27.10 31.09 -26.38
N PHE A 195 28.12 31.92 -26.19
CA PHE A 195 29.01 31.85 -25.02
C PHE A 195 28.26 32.07 -23.70
N VAL A 196 27.39 33.08 -23.62
CA VAL A 196 26.65 33.39 -22.40
C VAL A 196 25.60 32.31 -22.12
N TYR A 197 24.90 31.83 -23.16
CA TYR A 197 23.96 30.71 -23.02
C TYR A 197 24.64 29.45 -22.46
N HIS A 198 25.81 29.09 -23.02
CA HIS A 198 26.59 27.96 -22.51
C HIS A 198 27.07 28.20 -21.08
N ALA A 199 27.58 29.38 -20.75
CA ALA A 199 28.02 29.71 -19.40
C ALA A 199 26.89 29.59 -18.36
N PHE A 200 25.69 30.11 -18.67
CA PHE A 200 24.51 29.96 -17.81
C PHE A 200 24.08 28.50 -17.67
N LYS A 201 24.11 27.71 -18.75
CA LYS A 201 23.82 26.27 -18.70
C LYS A 201 24.79 25.51 -17.80
N PHE A 202 26.09 25.81 -17.89
CA PHE A 202 27.12 25.22 -17.02
C PHE A 202 26.94 25.64 -15.55
N LEU A 203 26.66 26.92 -15.30
CA LEU A 203 26.42 27.44 -13.96
C LEU A 203 25.24 26.72 -13.28
N LYS A 204 24.13 26.55 -14.00
CA LYS A 204 22.96 25.79 -13.53
C LYS A 204 23.31 24.33 -13.23
N ALA A 205 24.02 23.66 -14.13
CA ALA A 205 24.43 22.26 -13.93
C ALA A 205 25.36 22.08 -12.71
N ALA A 206 26.12 23.12 -12.34
CA ALA A 206 27.02 23.10 -11.19
C ALA A 206 26.33 23.37 -9.83
N ILE A 207 25.17 24.05 -9.80
CA ILE A 207 24.48 24.41 -8.55
C ILE A 207 24.14 23.17 -7.71
N PHE A 208 23.54 22.13 -8.32
CA PHE A 208 23.15 20.92 -7.59
C PHE A 208 24.35 20.17 -7.00
N PRO A 209 25.41 19.83 -7.78
CA PRO A 209 26.62 19.21 -7.25
C PRO A 209 27.27 20.03 -6.12
N VAL A 210 27.39 21.34 -6.30
CA VAL A 210 28.00 22.22 -5.30
C VAL A 210 27.16 22.25 -4.02
N ALA A 211 25.83 22.37 -4.13
CA ALA A 211 24.94 22.32 -2.97
C ALA A 211 25.05 20.98 -2.22
N LEU A 212 25.14 19.86 -2.93
CA LEU A 212 25.28 18.52 -2.36
C LEU A 212 26.62 18.36 -1.64
N ILE A 213 27.71 18.87 -2.22
CA ILE A 213 29.05 18.89 -1.59
C ILE A 213 29.02 19.73 -0.31
N VAL A 214 28.48 20.96 -0.37
CA VAL A 214 28.39 21.84 0.80
C VAL A 214 27.53 21.21 1.90
N PHE A 215 26.37 20.66 1.54
CA PHE A 215 25.48 19.97 2.47
C PHE A 215 26.15 18.76 3.12
N GLY A 216 26.86 17.95 2.33
CA GLY A 216 27.66 16.82 2.82
C GLY A 216 28.73 17.25 3.83
N ILE A 217 29.47 18.33 3.54
CA ILE A 217 30.49 18.89 4.45
C ILE A 217 29.85 19.38 5.75
N VAL A 218 28.70 20.05 5.68
CA VAL A 218 27.97 20.56 6.86
C VAL A 218 27.48 19.40 7.74
N LEU A 219 26.93 18.34 7.13
CA LEU A 219 26.50 17.13 7.85
C LEU A 219 27.67 16.47 8.59
N LEU A 220 28.82 16.33 7.94
CA LEU A 220 30.04 15.77 8.55
C LEU A 220 30.54 16.62 9.73
N ARG A 221 30.48 17.95 9.62
CA ARG A 221 30.83 18.88 10.71
C ARG A 221 29.84 18.83 11.88
N LYS A 222 28.56 18.64 11.61
CA LYS A 222 27.53 18.52 12.66
C LYS A 222 27.65 17.19 13.41
N SER A 223 27.90 16.09 12.68
CA SER A 223 28.10 14.77 13.28
C SER A 223 29.25 14.75 14.29
N ARG A 224 30.43 15.31 13.94
CA ARG A 224 31.58 15.38 14.86
C ARG A 224 31.33 16.18 16.14
N ARG A 225 30.49 17.22 16.07
CA ARG A 225 30.13 18.04 17.24
C ARG A 225 29.21 17.32 18.23
N ASN A 226 28.41 16.35 17.76
CA ASN A 226 27.54 15.57 18.64
C ASN A 226 28.25 14.35 19.27
N THR A 227 29.40 13.93 18.75
CA THR A 227 30.20 12.82 19.31
C THR A 227 31.24 13.25 20.34
N SER A 228 31.41 14.57 20.56
CA SER A 228 32.38 15.17 21.48
C SER A 228 31.74 15.76 22.75
N VAL A 229 30.55 15.25 23.12
CA VAL A 229 29.83 15.57 24.38
C VAL A 229 29.68 14.30 25.19
#